data_AF-A0A7X6P6C5-F1
#
_entry.id   AF-A0A7X6P6C5-F1
#
_cell.length_a   1.000
_cell.length_b   1.000
_cell.length_c   1.000
_cell.angle_alpha   90.00
_cell.angle_beta   90.00
_cell.angle_gamma   90.00
#
_symmetry.space_group_name_H-M   'P 1'
#
loop_
_entity.id
_entity.type
_entity.pdbx_description
1 polymer ?
#
loop_
_entity_poly.entity_id
_entity_poly.type
_entity_poly.pdbx_seq_one_letter_code
_entity_poly.pdbx_strand_id
1 'polypeptide(L)'
;MKIGPGDAAFVARGQVHRFDNLSGSDASFLSIATPGVFRPAHFHEIGAVLAAATADPPGVAAVAEVMRGHGLTPVVSAPAS
;
A
#
# COMPACT_ATOMS: atom_id res chain seq x y z
N MET A 1 6.28 -7.88 11.49
CA MET A 1 7.17 -9.02 11.17
C MET A 1 8.29 -8.50 10.28
N LYS A 2 9.54 -8.90 10.52
CA LYS A 2 10.67 -8.57 9.64
C LYS A 2 10.85 -9.72 8.64
N ILE A 3 11.07 -9.40 7.37
CA ILE A 3 11.34 -10.36 6.29
C ILE A 3 12.61 -9.96 5.55
N GLY A 4 13.39 -10.95 5.11
CA GLY A 4 14.60 -10.78 4.30
C GLY A 4 14.47 -11.38 2.90
N PRO A 5 15.54 -11.30 2.08
CA PRO A 5 15.56 -11.91 0.75
C PRO A 5 15.30 -13.42 0.83
N GLY A 6 14.31 -13.90 0.06
CA GLY A 6 13.91 -15.31 0.03
C GLY A 6 12.84 -15.71 1.06
N ASP A 7 12.58 -14.88 2.07
CA ASP A 7 11.50 -15.12 3.02
C ASP A 7 10.12 -14.86 2.39
N ALA A 8 9.10 -15.54 2.92
CA ALA A 8 7.71 -15.31 2.56
C ALA A 8 6.86 -15.11 3.82
N ALA A 9 5.82 -14.29 3.69
CA ALA A 9 4.81 -14.07 4.72
C ALA A 9 3.42 -14.29 4.12
N PHE A 10 2.47 -14.76 4.95
CA PHE A 10 1.08 -14.92 4.55
C PHE A 10 0.19 -13.96 5.35
N VAL A 11 -0.62 -13.18 4.63
CA VAL A 11 -1.66 -12.33 5.22
C VAL A 11 -3.01 -12.97 4.89
N ALA A 12 -3.72 -13.42 5.94
CA ALA A 12 -5.02 -14.04 5.76
C ALA A 12 -6.07 -13.00 5.34
N ARG A 13 -7.14 -13.47 4.67
CA ARG A 13 -8.26 -12.59 4.27
C ARG A 13 -8.82 -11.85 5.48
N GLY A 14 -8.97 -10.53 5.36
CA GLY A 14 -9.48 -9.68 6.44
C GLY A 14 -8.42 -9.17 7.42
N GLN A 15 -7.17 -9.63 7.34
CA GLN A 15 -6.10 -9.07 8.16
C GLN A 15 -5.61 -7.72 7.60
N VAL A 16 -5.55 -6.74 8.49
CA VAL A 16 -4.92 -5.44 8.23
C VAL A 16 -3.41 -5.65 8.13
N HIS A 17 -2.79 -5.08 7.11
CA HIS A 17 -1.35 -5.18 6.87
C HIS A 17 -0.80 -3.87 6.30
N ARG A 18 0.50 -3.66 6.53
CA ARG A 18 1.30 -2.55 6.01
C ARG A 18 2.70 -3.07 5.69
N PHE A 19 3.33 -2.48 4.69
CA PHE A 19 4.72 -2.76 4.34
C PHE A 19 5.57 -1.52 4.61
N ASP A 20 6.71 -1.73 5.27
CA ASP A 20 7.68 -0.70 5.62
C ASP A 20 9.07 -1.12 5.19
N ASN A 21 9.74 -0.29 4.39
CA ASN A 21 11.13 -0.49 4.08
C ASN A 21 12.00 0.17 5.16
N LEU A 22 12.50 -0.64 6.09
CA LEU A 22 13.36 -0.21 7.19
C LEU A 22 14.86 -0.30 6.88
N SER A 23 15.24 -0.63 5.64
CA SER A 23 16.64 -0.92 5.29
C SER A 23 17.49 0.32 5.00
N GLY A 24 16.85 1.47 4.74
CA GLY A 24 17.55 2.70 4.33
C GLY A 24 18.08 2.68 2.88
N SER A 25 17.83 1.59 2.14
CA SER A 25 18.15 1.43 0.72
C SER A 25 16.90 1.04 -0.06
N ASP A 26 16.90 1.20 -1.38
CA ASP A 26 15.80 0.70 -2.22
C ASP A 26 15.62 -0.81 -2.03
N ALA A 27 14.35 -1.22 -1.94
CA ALA A 27 13.97 -2.62 -1.78
C ALA A 27 12.75 -2.94 -2.66
N SER A 28 12.70 -4.16 -3.17
CA SER A 28 11.56 -4.69 -3.92
C SER A 28 11.10 -6.01 -3.32
N PHE A 29 9.81 -6.28 -3.41
CA PHE A 29 9.21 -7.55 -3.02
C PHE A 29 8.02 -7.87 -3.92
N LEU A 30 7.64 -9.15 -3.98
CA LEU A 30 6.46 -9.60 -4.72
C LEU A 30 5.26 -9.73 -3.78
N SER A 31 4.16 -9.08 -4.12
CA SER A 31 2.86 -9.25 -3.44
C SER A 31 1.89 -9.99 -4.36
N ILE A 32 1.24 -11.03 -3.84
CA ILE A 32 0.26 -11.84 -4.56
C ILE A 32 -1.06 -11.80 -3.78
N ALA A 33 -2.15 -11.43 -4.47
CA ALA A 33 -3.50 -11.40 -3.92
C ALA A 33 -4.44 -12.31 -4.70
N THR A 34 -5.29 -13.07 -3.99
CA THR A 34 -6.27 -13.97 -4.58
C THR A 34 -7.68 -13.70 -4.02
N PRO A 35 -8.69 -13.41 -4.86
CA PRO A 35 -8.60 -13.15 -6.30
C PRO A 35 -7.78 -11.88 -6.59
N GLY A 36 -7.25 -11.76 -7.82
CA GLY A 36 -6.38 -10.65 -8.22
C GLY A 36 -7.12 -9.31 -8.25
N VAL A 37 -6.98 -8.52 -7.18
CA VAL A 37 -7.59 -7.18 -7.05
C VAL A 37 -6.68 -6.06 -7.53
N PHE A 38 -5.35 -6.25 -7.47
CA PHE A 38 -4.37 -5.25 -7.88
C PHE A 38 -4.11 -5.29 -9.40
N ARG A 39 -4.91 -4.53 -10.16
CA ARG A 39 -4.72 -4.35 -11.61
C ARG A 39 -3.72 -3.23 -11.91
N PRO A 40 -3.11 -3.16 -13.11
CA PRO A 40 -2.15 -2.10 -13.46
C PRO A 40 -2.67 -0.68 -13.22
N ALA A 41 -3.96 -0.41 -13.51
CA ALA A 41 -4.60 0.89 -13.30
C ALA A 41 -4.45 1.39 -11.86
N HIS A 42 -4.59 0.50 -10.87
CA HIS A 42 -4.43 0.84 -9.45
C HIS A 42 -3.08 1.49 -9.16
N PHE A 43 -1.99 0.92 -9.68
CA PHE A 43 -0.65 1.44 -9.44
C PHE A 43 -0.39 2.76 -10.17
N HIS A 44 -0.92 2.91 -11.38
CA HIS A 44 -0.78 4.16 -12.14
C HIS A 44 -1.54 5.33 -11.50
N GLU A 45 -2.76 5.10 -11.03
CA GLU A 45 -3.57 6.13 -10.36
C GLU A 45 -2.98 6.54 -9.02
N ILE A 46 -2.49 5.59 -8.22
CA ILE A 46 -1.75 5.88 -6.99
C ILE A 46 -0.50 6.72 -7.30
N GLY A 47 0.28 6.35 -8.33
CA GLY A 47 1.45 7.11 -8.76
C GLY A 47 1.12 8.55 -9.16
N ALA A 48 0.02 8.77 -9.87
CA ALA A 48 -0.44 10.09 -10.25
C ALA A 48 -0.82 10.95 -9.03
N VAL A 49 -1.53 10.36 -8.05
CA VAL A 49 -1.86 11.04 -6.79
C VAL A 49 -0.59 11.44 -6.02
N LEU A 50 0.36 10.52 -5.89
CA LEU A 50 1.61 10.77 -5.17
C LEU A 50 2.49 11.84 -5.86
N ALA A 51 2.51 11.86 -7.20
CA ALA A 51 3.25 12.86 -7.96
C ALA A 51 2.62 14.28 -7.87
N ALA A 52 1.30 14.35 -7.71
CA ALA A 52 0.57 15.62 -7.59
C ALA A 52 0.52 16.15 -6.15
N ALA A 53 0.71 15.29 -5.15
CA ALA A 53 0.66 15.67 -3.75
C ALA A 53 1.93 16.44 -3.32
N THR A 54 1.75 17.60 -2.67
CA THR A 54 2.74 18.08 -1.70
C THR A 54 2.73 17.12 -0.51
N ALA A 55 3.83 16.99 0.24
CA ALA A 55 4.04 15.97 1.29
C ALA A 55 3.13 16.10 2.55
N ASP A 56 1.83 16.36 2.35
CA ASP A 56 0.83 16.70 3.36
C ASP A 56 -0.24 15.59 3.53
N PRO A 57 -0.95 15.56 4.68
CA PRO A 57 -2.06 14.64 4.98
C PRO A 57 -3.11 14.46 3.85
N PRO A 58 -3.49 15.48 3.06
CA PRO A 58 -4.33 15.33 1.87
C PRO A 58 -3.94 14.19 0.90
N GLY A 59 -2.64 13.87 0.79
CA GLY A 59 -2.17 12.76 -0.04
C GLY A 59 -2.68 11.39 0.43
N VAL A 60 -2.82 11.20 1.75
CA VAL A 60 -3.32 9.95 2.34
C VAL A 60 -4.81 9.75 2.04
N ALA A 61 -5.60 10.82 2.14
CA ALA A 61 -7.02 10.76 1.82
C ALA A 61 -7.27 10.44 0.35
N ALA A 62 -6.53 11.10 -0.56
CA ALA A 62 -6.63 10.84 -2.00
C ALA A 62 -6.22 9.41 -2.37
N VAL A 63 -5.13 8.90 -1.78
CA VAL A 63 -4.72 7.49 -1.94
C VAL A 63 -5.80 6.54 -1.46
N ALA A 64 -6.44 6.82 -0.32
CA ALA A 64 -7.52 5.99 0.21
C ALA A 64 -8.73 5.94 -0.72
N GLU A 65 -9.08 7.05 -1.39
CA GLU A 65 -10.17 7.06 -2.38
C GLU A 65 -9.85 6.20 -3.61
N VAL A 66 -8.62 6.28 -4.15
CA VAL A 66 -8.19 5.39 -5.25
C VAL A 66 -8.27 3.92 -4.83
N MET A 67 -7.81 3.59 -3.61
CA MET A 67 -7.90 2.23 -3.08
C MET A 67 -9.36 1.73 -3.02
N ARG A 68 -10.30 2.56 -2.54
CA ARG A 68 -11.74 2.24 -2.51
C ARG A 68 -12.31 2.00 -3.90
N GLY A 69 -11.93 2.81 -4.89
CA GLY A 69 -12.35 2.64 -6.29
C GLY A 69 -11.96 1.30 -6.91
N HIS A 70 -10.86 0.70 -6.43
CA HIS A 70 -10.41 -0.64 -6.84
C HIS A 70 -10.91 -1.78 -5.94
N GLY A 71 -11.86 -1.52 -5.03
CA GLY A 71 -12.46 -2.53 -4.15
C GLY A 71 -11.59 -2.93 -2.95
N LEU A 72 -10.59 -2.11 -2.60
CA LEU A 72 -9.79 -2.30 -1.39
C LEU A 72 -10.43 -1.58 -0.20
N THR A 73 -10.17 -2.08 1.01
CA THR A 73 -10.58 -1.43 2.26
C THR A 73 -9.33 -0.85 2.96
N PRO A 74 -8.98 0.43 2.72
CA PRO A 74 -7.83 1.04 3.37
C PRO A 74 -8.11 1.30 4.85
N VAL A 75 -7.10 1.05 5.69
CA VAL A 75 -7.09 1.51 7.08
C VAL A 75 -6.37 2.83 7.12
N VAL A 76 -7.13 3.91 7.36
CA VAL A 76 -6.56 5.24 7.59
C VAL A 76 -6.45 5.43 9.10
N SER A 77 -5.24 5.31 9.62
CA SER A 77 -4.95 5.64 11.02
C SER A 77 -5.03 7.16 11.20
N ALA A 78 -5.53 7.62 12.35
CA ALA A 78 -5.39 9.03 12.73
C ALA A 78 -3.89 9.40 12.78
N PRO A 79 -3.52 10.66 12.49
CA PRO A 79 -2.14 11.10 12.67
C PRO A 79 -1.71 10.83 14.12
N ALA A 80 -0.48 10.32 14.30
CA ALA A 80 0.09 10.15 15.62
C ALA A 80 0.09 11.51 16.34
N SER A 81 -0.46 11.55 17.55
CA SER A 81 -0.47 12.73 18.43
C SER A 81 0.93 13.11 18.87
#